data_AF-A0A9D3LUG8-F1
#
_entry.id   AF-A0A9D3LUG8-F1
#
_cell.length_a   1.000
_cell.length_b   1.000
_cell.length_c   1.000
_cell.angle_alpha   90.00
_cell.angle_beta   90.00
_cell.angle_gamma   90.00
#
_symmetry.space_group_name_H-M   'P 1'
#
loop_
_entity.id
_entity.type
_entity.pdbx_description
1 polymer ?
#
loop_
_entity_poly.entity_id
_entity_poly.type
_entity_poly.pdbx_seq_one_letter_code
_entity_poly.pdbx_strand_id
1 'polypeptide(L)'
;MGANASAYEEDDETITVMKGVRLTENVINRMRGASASANTQSPPTIPENNPFGVFLLCDVASEEGLCRTVTQEQELQKGREQHMSLTELEVHQGVEQEKVQAQMQVEERFAEENLKQSILADRAAAQDHRLRAHLYAHQLEQRIRELKKQDALYREQVAKLEWRGKRFYSAITESYQKASREVSAKFRQNQINPVCADLQREILKCYRENTGHTLSCSKIASLYLQCVTEARQSKTRPGD
;
A
#
# COMPACT_ATOMS: atom_id res chain seq x y z
N MET A 1 -34.27 10.86 22.51
CA MET A 1 -33.02 11.64 22.67
C MET A 1 -32.07 10.80 23.52
N GLY A 2 -30.76 10.86 23.25
CA GLY A 2 -29.78 9.95 23.85
C GLY A 2 -28.79 9.47 22.79
N ALA A 3 -27.84 10.34 22.42
CA ALA A 3 -26.75 10.01 21.53
C ALA A 3 -25.48 9.83 22.38
N ASN A 4 -25.01 8.59 22.52
CA ASN A 4 -23.67 8.34 23.05
C ASN A 4 -22.70 8.49 21.88
N ALA A 5 -22.07 9.67 21.78
CA ALA A 5 -20.89 9.82 20.93
C ALA A 5 -19.77 8.93 21.49
N SER A 6 -19.05 8.24 20.61
CA SER A 6 -17.80 7.59 20.97
C SER A 6 -16.76 8.65 21.29
N ALA A 7 -16.14 8.57 22.47
CA ALA A 7 -14.89 9.26 22.70
C ALA A 7 -13.86 8.67 21.72
N TYR A 8 -13.32 9.53 20.86
CA TYR A 8 -12.09 9.26 20.15
C TYR A 8 -11.00 9.93 20.98
N GLU A 9 -10.09 9.13 21.55
CA GLU A 9 -8.82 9.66 22.05
C GLU A 9 -8.02 10.02 20.79
N GLU A 10 -7.99 11.30 20.41
CA GLU A 10 -7.03 11.78 19.40
C GLU A 10 -5.67 11.90 20.08
N ASP A 11 -4.67 11.15 19.58
CA ASP A 11 -3.28 11.27 20.01
C ASP A 11 -2.75 12.66 19.61
N ASP A 12 -2.89 13.65 20.50
CA ASP A 12 -2.46 15.04 20.32
C ASP A 12 -0.91 15.14 20.28
N GLU A 13 -0.33 14.77 19.13
CA GLU A 13 1.10 14.94 18.86
C GLU A 13 1.45 16.43 18.94
N THR A 14 2.30 16.81 19.91
CA THR A 14 2.54 18.20 20.33
C THR A 14 3.39 18.99 19.33
N ILE A 15 2.79 19.29 18.19
CA ILE A 15 3.39 20.04 17.08
C ILE A 15 3.56 21.52 17.47
N THR A 16 4.79 21.94 17.72
CA THR A 16 5.12 23.35 17.95
C THR A 16 5.50 24.06 16.64
N VAL A 17 5.18 25.35 16.54
CA VAL A 17 5.32 26.12 15.30
C VAL A 17 6.45 27.13 15.43
N MET A 18 7.58 26.86 14.77
CA MET A 18 8.70 27.80 14.68
C MET A 18 8.69 28.52 13.32
N LYS A 19 8.60 29.85 13.34
CA LYS A 19 8.60 30.72 12.15
C LYS A 19 7.61 30.28 11.05
N GLY A 20 6.44 29.77 11.43
CA GLY A 20 5.38 29.34 10.51
C GLY A 20 5.50 27.90 9.99
N VAL A 21 6.56 27.15 10.35
CA VAL A 21 6.70 25.73 9.99
C VAL A 21 6.25 24.87 11.17
N ARG A 22 5.36 23.90 10.90
CA ARG A 22 4.93 22.87 11.86
C ARG A 22 6.01 21.79 11.98
N LEU A 23 6.56 21.56 13.17
CA LEU A 23 7.56 20.53 13.44
C LEU A 23 7.20 19.73 14.70
N THR A 24 7.63 18.48 14.76
CA THR A 24 7.49 17.63 15.96
C THR A 24 8.74 17.74 16.84
N GLU A 25 8.59 17.45 18.14
CA GLU A 25 9.62 17.65 19.16
C GLU A 25 10.94 16.90 18.85
N ASN A 26 10.84 15.72 18.21
CA ASN A 26 11.99 14.93 17.75
C ASN A 26 12.83 15.63 16.65
N VAL A 27 12.21 16.50 15.84
CA VAL A 27 12.92 17.29 14.81
C VAL A 27 13.56 18.53 15.44
N ILE A 28 12.87 19.16 16.39
CA ILE A 28 13.36 20.35 17.11
C ILE A 28 14.62 20.03 17.92
N ASN A 29 14.65 18.90 18.63
CA ASN A 29 15.82 18.49 19.40
C ASN A 29 17.03 18.13 18.52
N ARG A 30 16.81 17.61 17.30
CA ARG A 30 17.89 17.43 16.31
C ARG A 30 18.49 18.76 15.83
N MET A 31 17.67 19.78 15.58
CA MET A 31 18.18 21.11 15.20
C MET A 31 18.91 21.82 16.36
N ARG A 32 18.52 21.56 17.61
CA ARG A 32 19.18 22.13 18.80
C ARG A 32 20.54 21.48 19.11
N GLY A 33 20.73 20.21 18.75
CA GLY A 33 21.96 19.45 19.03
C GLY A 33 23.17 19.77 18.15
N ALA A 34 23.00 20.54 17.08
CA ALA A 34 24.04 20.75 16.06
C ALA A 34 25.16 21.75 16.44
N SER A 35 25.14 22.32 17.66
CA SER A 35 26.03 23.43 18.05
C SER A 35 26.67 23.26 19.43
N ALA A 36 27.21 22.07 19.73
CA ALA A 36 27.99 21.83 20.96
C ALA A 36 28.98 20.63 20.87
N SER A 37 30.09 20.78 20.15
CA SER A 37 31.41 20.25 20.60
C SER A 37 32.55 20.69 19.67
N ALA A 38 33.45 21.54 20.17
CA ALA A 38 34.75 21.80 19.59
C ALA A 38 35.67 22.37 20.70
N ASN A 39 36.49 21.52 21.32
CA ASN A 39 37.45 21.97 22.35
C ASN A 39 38.76 21.18 22.31
N THR A 40 39.77 21.78 21.68
CA THR A 40 41.18 21.94 22.14
C THR A 40 41.84 20.84 22.99
N GLN A 41 43.01 20.32 22.56
CA GLN A 41 44.32 20.52 23.24
C GLN A 41 45.51 19.72 22.63
N SER A 42 46.73 20.22 22.85
CA SER A 42 48.08 19.64 22.59
C SER A 42 49.17 20.57 23.18
N PRO A 43 50.49 20.24 23.21
CA PRO A 43 51.17 18.93 23.22
C PRO A 43 51.49 18.54 24.69
N PRO A 44 52.72 18.55 25.31
CA PRO A 44 54.16 18.56 24.91
C PRO A 44 54.88 17.22 25.29
N THR A 45 56.21 16.99 25.28
CA THR A 45 57.40 17.80 24.90
C THR A 45 58.25 17.00 23.86
N ILE A 46 59.55 16.62 23.90
CA ILE A 46 60.78 16.77 24.73
C ILE A 46 61.97 16.96 23.74
N PRO A 47 63.03 17.77 24.02
CA PRO A 47 64.15 17.96 23.10
C PRO A 47 65.36 17.04 23.37
N GLU A 48 66.21 16.83 22.36
CA GLU A 48 67.58 16.32 22.49
C GLU A 48 68.61 17.30 21.92
N ASN A 49 69.76 17.45 22.58
CA ASN A 49 70.97 18.00 21.97
C ASN A 49 72.24 17.50 22.72
N ASN A 50 73.34 17.45 21.97
CA ASN A 50 74.71 17.02 22.33
C ASN A 50 75.23 17.57 23.68
N PRO A 51 76.24 16.95 24.36
CA PRO A 51 77.59 16.79 23.76
C PRO A 51 78.46 15.58 24.22
N PHE A 52 79.71 15.59 23.71
CA PHE A 52 80.92 14.82 24.10
C PHE A 52 81.15 13.41 23.52
N GLY A 53 81.91 13.37 22.42
CA GLY A 53 82.82 12.27 22.09
C GLY A 53 84.25 12.80 21.97
N VAL A 54 85.12 12.52 22.95
CA VAL A 54 86.50 13.01 22.99
C VAL A 54 87.49 11.89 22.69
N PHE A 55 88.10 12.01 21.51
CA PHE A 55 89.53 11.75 21.24
C PHE A 55 90.18 10.49 21.85
N LEU A 56 90.36 9.47 21.01
CA LEU A 56 91.43 8.48 21.15
C LEU A 56 92.15 8.32 19.81
N LEU A 57 93.27 9.03 19.65
CA LEU A 57 94.31 8.66 18.69
C LEU A 57 95.21 7.62 19.35
N CYS A 58 95.31 6.44 18.73
CA CYS A 58 96.38 5.48 19.03
C CYS A 58 97.51 5.67 18.01
N ASP A 59 98.31 6.73 18.18
CA ASP A 59 99.61 6.83 17.52
C ASP A 59 100.61 5.85 18.15
N VAL A 60 101.45 5.23 17.33
CA VAL A 60 102.08 3.94 17.65
C VAL A 60 103.59 4.02 17.85
N ALA A 61 104.09 3.35 18.89
CA ALA A 61 105.52 3.07 19.08
C ALA A 61 105.80 1.89 20.04
N SER A 62 105.59 0.64 19.59
CA SER A 62 106.51 -0.52 19.77
C SER A 62 105.81 -1.87 19.59
N GLU A 63 106.43 -2.74 18.79
CA GLU A 63 106.18 -4.20 18.59
C GLU A 63 104.80 -4.67 18.07
N GLU A 64 104.83 -5.65 17.17
CA GLU A 64 103.82 -5.83 16.10
C GLU A 64 102.57 -6.67 16.48
N GLY A 65 102.36 -6.95 17.77
CA GLY A 65 101.27 -7.81 18.22
C GLY A 65 99.89 -7.13 18.28
N LEU A 66 99.84 -5.90 18.77
CA LEU A 66 98.63 -5.36 19.41
C LEU A 66 97.54 -4.84 18.44
N CYS A 67 97.92 -4.37 17.25
CA CYS A 67 96.95 -3.78 16.31
C CYS A 67 96.08 -4.86 15.63
N ARG A 68 96.67 -6.03 15.31
CA ARG A 68 95.95 -7.16 14.69
C ARG A 68 94.96 -7.82 15.64
N THR A 69 95.31 -7.96 16.92
CA THR A 69 94.38 -8.50 17.93
C THR A 69 93.19 -7.58 18.13
N VAL A 70 93.41 -6.27 18.28
CA VAL A 70 92.31 -5.29 18.46
C VAL A 70 91.32 -5.31 17.29
N THR A 71 91.80 -5.39 16.04
CA THR A 71 90.88 -5.50 14.88
C THR A 71 90.12 -6.83 14.85
N GLN A 72 90.77 -7.95 15.21
CA GLN A 72 90.13 -9.27 15.24
C GLN A 72 89.10 -9.38 16.39
N GLU A 73 89.41 -8.83 17.55
CA GLU A 73 88.51 -8.73 18.69
C GLU A 73 87.32 -7.83 18.38
N GLN A 74 87.53 -6.71 17.69
CA GLN A 74 86.45 -5.81 17.26
C GLN A 74 85.50 -6.48 16.26
N GLU A 75 85.98 -7.26 15.29
CA GLU A 75 85.09 -8.00 14.37
C GLU A 75 84.32 -9.13 15.09
N LEU A 76 84.98 -9.86 16.00
CA LEU A 76 84.31 -10.87 16.83
C LEU A 76 83.26 -10.26 17.77
N GLN A 77 83.52 -9.07 18.32
CA GLN A 77 82.58 -8.35 19.16
C GLN A 77 81.39 -7.82 18.36
N LYS A 78 81.64 -7.22 17.20
CA LYS A 78 80.59 -6.75 16.27
C LYS A 78 79.72 -7.89 15.75
N GLY A 79 80.30 -9.08 15.54
CA GLY A 79 79.57 -10.31 15.24
C GLY A 79 78.67 -10.78 16.39
N ARG A 80 79.12 -10.66 17.65
CA ARG A 80 78.29 -10.93 18.84
C ARG A 80 77.15 -9.92 18.99
N GLU A 81 77.40 -8.64 18.70
CA GLU A 81 76.37 -7.58 18.72
C GLU A 81 75.31 -7.80 17.63
N GLN A 82 75.72 -8.19 16.42
CA GLN A 82 74.81 -8.60 15.34
C GLN A 82 74.01 -9.87 15.69
N HIS A 83 74.65 -10.87 16.32
CA HIS A 83 73.93 -12.05 16.78
C HIS A 83 72.92 -11.71 17.89
N MET A 84 73.27 -10.87 18.87
CA MET A 84 72.35 -10.44 19.92
C MET A 84 71.12 -9.73 19.33
N SER A 85 71.34 -8.71 18.50
CA SER A 85 70.24 -7.94 17.87
C SER A 85 69.35 -8.78 16.94
N LEU A 86 69.89 -9.79 16.25
CA LEU A 86 69.08 -10.77 15.52
C LEU A 86 68.22 -11.62 16.48
N THR A 87 68.81 -12.15 17.55
CA THR A 87 68.05 -12.93 18.55
C THR A 87 67.02 -12.10 19.31
N GLU A 88 67.29 -10.83 19.59
CA GLU A 88 66.32 -9.90 20.18
C GLU A 88 65.14 -9.66 19.24
N LEU A 89 65.40 -9.50 17.93
CA LEU A 89 64.34 -9.33 16.93
C LEU A 89 63.48 -10.59 16.77
N GLU A 90 64.09 -11.78 16.72
CA GLU A 90 63.37 -13.06 16.65
C GLU A 90 62.51 -13.30 17.91
N VAL A 91 63.06 -13.03 19.11
CA VAL A 91 62.30 -13.11 20.37
C VAL A 91 61.16 -12.10 20.38
N HIS A 92 61.39 -10.86 19.98
CA HIS A 92 60.34 -9.84 19.94
C HIS A 92 59.24 -10.19 18.92
N GLN A 93 59.61 -10.78 17.77
CA GLN A 93 58.65 -11.24 16.77
C GLN A 93 57.82 -12.43 17.25
N GLY A 94 58.43 -13.38 17.98
CA GLY A 94 57.71 -14.48 18.64
C GLY A 94 56.74 -13.99 19.71
N VAL A 95 57.15 -13.03 20.54
CA VAL A 95 56.30 -12.41 21.58
C VAL A 95 55.10 -11.66 20.98
N GLU A 96 55.27 -10.95 19.85
CA GLU A 96 54.12 -10.34 19.14
C GLU A 96 53.19 -11.40 18.52
N GLN A 97 53.72 -12.50 17.97
CA GLN A 97 52.88 -13.61 17.49
C GLN A 97 52.07 -14.27 18.61
N GLU A 98 52.66 -14.49 19.78
CA GLU A 98 51.97 -15.04 20.96
C GLU A 98 50.84 -14.11 21.43
N LYS A 99 51.10 -12.81 21.53
CA LYS A 99 50.07 -11.79 21.86
C LYS A 99 48.90 -11.83 20.87
N VAL A 100 49.18 -11.82 19.57
CA VAL A 100 48.15 -11.86 18.52
C VAL A 100 47.35 -13.16 18.59
N GLN A 101 48.00 -14.32 18.80
CA GLN A 101 47.30 -15.60 18.91
C GLN A 101 46.45 -15.69 20.19
N ALA A 102 46.93 -15.15 21.31
CA ALA A 102 46.17 -15.08 22.56
C ALA A 102 44.95 -14.14 22.43
N GLN A 103 45.13 -12.97 21.82
CA GLN A 103 44.04 -12.02 21.59
C GLN A 103 42.99 -12.59 20.63
N MET A 104 43.40 -13.24 19.53
CA MET A 104 42.51 -13.94 18.60
C MET A 104 41.65 -15.00 19.31
N GLN A 105 42.22 -15.78 20.24
CA GLN A 105 41.44 -16.75 21.03
C GLN A 105 40.43 -16.10 22.00
N VAL A 106 40.67 -14.87 22.46
CA VAL A 106 39.72 -14.13 23.30
C VAL A 106 38.58 -13.58 22.44
N GLU A 107 38.90 -13.00 21.28
CA GLU A 107 37.91 -12.50 20.32
C GLU A 107 37.04 -13.63 19.74
N GLU A 108 37.61 -14.80 19.44
CA GLU A 108 36.87 -16.01 19.00
C GLU A 108 35.85 -16.48 20.05
N ARG A 109 36.26 -16.60 21.32
CA ARG A 109 35.35 -16.99 22.41
C ARG A 109 34.25 -15.96 22.64
N PHE A 110 34.58 -14.67 22.59
CA PHE A 110 33.61 -13.59 22.69
C PHE A 110 32.61 -13.62 21.52
N ALA A 111 33.08 -13.85 20.29
CA ALA A 111 32.22 -14.01 19.12
C ALA A 111 31.31 -15.24 19.23
N GLU A 112 31.83 -16.38 19.71
CA GLU A 112 31.01 -17.56 20.00
C GLU A 112 29.93 -17.30 21.05
N GLU A 113 30.27 -16.66 22.18
CA GLU A 113 29.31 -16.38 23.25
C GLU A 113 28.24 -15.38 22.80
N ASN A 114 28.64 -14.32 22.09
CA ASN A 114 27.72 -13.34 21.50
C ASN A 114 26.78 -13.99 20.47
N LEU A 115 27.29 -14.87 19.60
CA LEU A 115 26.48 -15.63 18.64
C LEU A 115 25.49 -16.57 19.36
N LYS A 116 25.93 -17.29 20.40
CA LYS A 116 25.07 -18.15 21.22
C LYS A 116 23.96 -17.33 21.90
N GLN A 117 24.28 -16.14 22.42
CA GLN A 117 23.30 -15.23 23.01
C GLN A 117 22.30 -14.68 21.97
N SER A 118 22.75 -14.26 20.79
CA SER A 118 21.87 -13.82 19.69
C SER A 118 20.88 -14.91 19.29
N ILE A 119 21.35 -16.14 19.06
CA ILE A 119 20.49 -17.27 18.68
C ILE A 119 19.43 -17.59 19.75
N LEU A 120 19.73 -17.36 21.03
CA LEU A 120 18.77 -17.52 22.12
C LEU A 120 17.75 -16.36 22.15
N ALA A 121 18.20 -15.12 21.94
CA ALA A 121 17.34 -13.95 21.84
C ALA A 121 16.36 -14.04 20.64
N ASP A 122 16.86 -14.43 19.47
CA ASP A 122 16.05 -14.64 18.25
C ASP A 122 14.97 -15.71 18.46
N ARG A 123 15.32 -16.81 19.15
CA ARG A 123 14.35 -17.87 19.50
C ARG A 123 13.29 -17.39 20.50
N ALA A 124 13.68 -16.59 21.50
CA ALA A 124 12.74 -16.01 22.46
C ALA A 124 11.78 -15.02 21.78
N ALA A 125 12.31 -14.13 20.93
CA ALA A 125 11.51 -13.20 20.14
C ALA A 125 10.53 -13.94 19.19
N ALA A 126 11.00 -14.98 18.49
CA ALA A 126 10.14 -15.80 17.63
C ALA A 126 9.01 -16.52 18.40
N GLN A 127 9.26 -16.96 19.63
CA GLN A 127 8.22 -17.55 20.50
C GLN A 127 7.20 -16.50 20.96
N ASP A 128 7.66 -15.34 21.42
CA ASP A 128 6.79 -14.21 21.81
C ASP A 128 5.94 -13.71 20.64
N HIS A 129 6.53 -13.45 19.47
CA HIS A 129 5.79 -13.12 18.25
C HIS A 129 4.73 -14.17 17.89
N ARG A 130 5.03 -15.47 18.04
CA ARG A 130 4.07 -16.55 17.82
C ARG A 130 2.93 -16.55 18.85
N LEU A 131 3.21 -16.28 20.12
CA LEU A 131 2.18 -16.16 21.16
C LEU A 131 1.27 -14.96 20.90
N ARG A 132 1.83 -13.78 20.58
CA ARG A 132 1.07 -12.58 20.19
C ARG A 132 0.20 -12.83 18.95
N ALA A 133 0.72 -13.53 17.94
CA ALA A 133 -0.03 -13.89 16.74
C ALA A 133 -1.23 -14.81 17.04
N HIS A 134 -1.05 -15.82 17.91
CA HIS A 134 -2.15 -16.70 18.35
C HIS A 134 -3.23 -15.94 19.14
N LEU A 135 -2.83 -15.04 20.05
CA LEU A 135 -3.77 -14.21 20.81
C LEU A 135 -4.59 -13.30 19.88
N TYR A 136 -3.93 -12.65 18.91
CA TYR A 136 -4.60 -11.78 17.94
C TYR A 136 -5.51 -12.57 16.98
N ALA A 137 -5.08 -13.75 16.52
CA ALA A 137 -5.92 -14.64 15.70
C ALA A 137 -7.22 -15.05 16.45
N HIS A 138 -7.11 -15.45 17.72
CA HIS A 138 -8.29 -15.76 18.53
C HIS A 138 -9.19 -14.52 18.76
N GLN A 139 -8.61 -13.34 18.95
CA GLN A 139 -9.37 -12.09 19.07
C GLN A 139 -10.11 -11.74 17.76
N LEU A 140 -9.46 -11.91 16.61
CA LEU A 140 -10.09 -11.76 15.29
C LEU A 140 -11.23 -12.75 15.10
N GLU A 141 -11.05 -14.03 15.45
CA GLU A 141 -12.13 -15.02 15.38
C GLU A 141 -13.34 -14.61 16.23
N GLN A 142 -13.13 -14.14 17.45
CA GLN A 142 -14.21 -13.66 18.33
C GLN A 142 -14.98 -12.49 17.67
N ARG A 143 -14.26 -11.51 17.08
CA ARG A 143 -14.87 -10.40 16.33
C ARG A 143 -15.61 -10.88 15.07
N ILE A 144 -15.05 -11.81 14.30
CA ILE A 144 -15.66 -12.39 13.10
C ILE A 144 -16.94 -13.17 13.44
N ARG A 145 -16.93 -13.95 14.53
CA ARG A 145 -18.13 -14.66 15.03
C ARG A 145 -19.24 -13.68 15.39
N GLU A 146 -18.93 -12.57 16.04
CA GLU A 146 -19.91 -11.55 16.42
C GLU A 146 -20.46 -10.79 15.21
N LEU A 147 -19.60 -10.31 14.31
CA LEU A 147 -20.01 -9.67 13.05
C LEU A 147 -20.91 -10.58 12.20
N LYS A 148 -20.64 -11.90 12.17
CA LYS A 148 -21.50 -12.88 11.47
C LYS A 148 -22.90 -13.01 12.07
N LYS A 149 -23.08 -12.85 13.39
CA LYS A 149 -24.43 -12.81 14.00
C LYS A 149 -25.20 -11.57 13.54
N GLN A 150 -24.52 -10.42 13.55
CA GLN A 150 -25.11 -9.14 13.21
C GLN A 150 -25.50 -9.09 11.72
N ASP A 151 -24.60 -9.54 10.83
CA ASP A 151 -24.86 -9.75 9.39
C ASP A 151 -26.07 -10.67 9.15
N ALA A 152 -26.18 -11.79 9.86
CA ALA A 152 -27.34 -12.69 9.75
C ALA A 152 -28.65 -12.01 10.17
N LEU A 153 -28.67 -11.29 11.29
CA LEU A 153 -29.85 -10.56 11.78
C LEU A 153 -30.29 -9.46 10.80
N TYR A 154 -29.36 -8.67 10.26
CA TYR A 154 -29.68 -7.64 9.28
C TYR A 154 -30.13 -8.24 7.94
N ARG A 155 -29.53 -9.34 7.48
CA ARG A 155 -29.99 -10.07 6.28
C ARG A 155 -31.41 -10.61 6.43
N GLU A 156 -31.78 -11.16 7.59
CA GLU A 156 -33.17 -11.60 7.82
C GLU A 156 -34.15 -10.41 7.77
N GLN A 157 -33.79 -9.28 8.41
CA GLN A 157 -34.61 -8.06 8.38
C GLN A 157 -34.81 -7.53 6.96
N VAL A 158 -33.73 -7.46 6.15
CA VAL A 158 -33.80 -7.05 4.74
C VAL A 158 -34.62 -8.04 3.92
N ALA A 159 -34.38 -9.35 4.01
CA ALA A 159 -35.16 -10.36 3.30
C ALA A 159 -36.67 -10.30 3.65
N LYS A 160 -37.00 -10.04 4.92
CA LYS A 160 -38.38 -9.87 5.40
C LYS A 160 -39.01 -8.55 4.93
N LEU A 161 -38.23 -7.51 4.66
CA LEU A 161 -38.70 -6.28 4.02
C LEU A 161 -38.89 -6.49 2.50
N GLU A 162 -37.91 -7.07 1.82
CA GLU A 162 -38.00 -7.43 0.40
C GLU A 162 -39.19 -8.31 0.08
N TRP A 163 -39.43 -9.38 0.88
CA TRP A 163 -40.57 -10.27 0.66
C TRP A 163 -41.91 -9.54 0.80
N ARG A 164 -42.04 -8.65 1.79
CA ARG A 164 -43.23 -7.80 1.96
C ARG A 164 -43.40 -6.84 0.78
N GLY A 165 -42.32 -6.19 0.33
CA GLY A 165 -42.31 -5.31 -0.83
C GLY A 165 -42.70 -6.04 -2.13
N LYS A 166 -42.04 -7.16 -2.43
CA LYS A 166 -42.34 -8.03 -3.58
C LYS A 166 -43.80 -8.47 -3.59
N ARG A 167 -44.36 -8.90 -2.45
CA ARG A 167 -45.78 -9.28 -2.33
C ARG A 167 -46.74 -8.10 -2.54
N PHE A 168 -46.40 -6.92 -2.02
CA PHE A 168 -47.19 -5.69 -2.18
C PHE A 168 -47.20 -5.20 -3.64
N TYR A 169 -46.04 -5.15 -4.29
CA TYR A 169 -45.94 -4.77 -5.70
C TYR A 169 -46.61 -5.78 -6.64
N SER A 170 -46.56 -7.09 -6.35
CA SER A 170 -47.30 -8.10 -7.11
C SER A 170 -48.81 -7.83 -7.05
N ALA A 171 -49.39 -7.74 -5.85
CA ALA A 171 -50.81 -7.50 -5.65
C ALA A 171 -51.30 -6.18 -6.28
N ILE A 172 -50.50 -5.11 -6.21
CA ILE A 172 -50.79 -3.84 -6.90
C ILE A 172 -50.75 -4.01 -8.42
N THR A 173 -49.74 -4.70 -8.95
CA THR A 173 -49.59 -4.93 -10.40
C THR A 173 -50.74 -5.79 -10.94
N GLU A 174 -51.12 -6.85 -10.23
CA GLU A 174 -52.25 -7.72 -10.55
C GLU A 174 -53.58 -6.95 -10.55
N SER A 175 -53.80 -6.11 -9.52
CA SER A 175 -54.98 -5.25 -9.39
C SER A 175 -55.06 -4.21 -10.51
N TYR A 176 -53.95 -3.50 -10.77
CA TYR A 176 -53.86 -2.51 -11.86
C TYR A 176 -54.10 -3.17 -13.23
N GLN A 177 -53.45 -4.31 -13.50
CA GLN A 177 -53.69 -5.06 -14.73
C GLN A 177 -55.13 -5.57 -14.83
N LYS A 178 -55.76 -5.98 -13.74
CA LYS A 178 -57.17 -6.40 -13.72
C LYS A 178 -58.08 -5.21 -14.07
N ALA A 179 -57.92 -4.08 -13.40
CA ALA A 179 -58.67 -2.86 -13.72
C ALA A 179 -58.44 -2.40 -15.17
N SER A 180 -57.19 -2.42 -15.64
CA SER A 180 -56.83 -2.13 -17.04
C SER A 180 -57.48 -3.10 -18.03
N ARG A 181 -57.53 -4.40 -17.73
CA ARG A 181 -58.24 -5.41 -18.54
C ARG A 181 -59.75 -5.20 -18.53
N GLU A 182 -60.35 -4.84 -17.41
CA GLU A 182 -61.80 -4.57 -17.30
C GLU A 182 -62.22 -3.29 -18.04
N VAL A 183 -61.44 -2.21 -17.90
CA VAL A 183 -61.63 -0.98 -18.70
C VAL A 183 -61.41 -1.29 -20.18
N SER A 184 -60.33 -1.98 -20.54
CA SER A 184 -60.06 -2.39 -21.93
C SER A 184 -61.06 -3.41 -22.48
N ALA A 185 -61.85 -4.09 -21.64
CA ALA A 185 -62.94 -4.97 -22.05
C ALA A 185 -64.23 -4.19 -22.34
N LYS A 186 -64.61 -3.26 -21.44
CA LYS A 186 -65.79 -2.39 -21.59
C LYS A 186 -65.60 -1.34 -22.69
N PHE A 187 -64.37 -0.85 -22.84
CA PHE A 187 -63.92 0.09 -23.86
C PHE A 187 -62.94 -0.58 -24.82
N ARG A 188 -63.18 -1.84 -25.22
CA ARG A 188 -62.55 -2.39 -26.44
C ARG A 188 -62.88 -1.42 -27.55
N GLN A 189 -61.86 -0.75 -28.09
CA GLN A 189 -61.99 0.41 -28.99
C GLN A 189 -63.24 0.28 -29.83
N ASN A 190 -64.23 1.17 -29.62
CA ASN A 190 -65.43 1.20 -30.45
C ASN A 190 -64.96 1.26 -31.90
N GLN A 191 -65.11 0.14 -32.62
CA GLN A 191 -64.71 0.07 -34.01
C GLN A 191 -65.75 0.84 -34.79
N ILE A 192 -65.58 2.17 -34.83
CA ILE A 192 -66.29 3.10 -35.69
C ILE A 192 -65.77 2.83 -37.11
N ASN A 193 -66.13 1.65 -37.63
CA ASN A 193 -65.88 1.27 -39.00
C ASN A 193 -66.70 2.24 -39.86
N PRO A 194 -66.07 3.14 -40.64
CA PRO A 194 -66.82 4.13 -41.39
C PRO A 194 -67.66 3.38 -42.44
N VAL A 195 -68.97 3.58 -42.44
CA VAL A 195 -69.93 2.70 -43.18
C VAL A 195 -69.58 2.52 -44.66
N CYS A 196 -68.94 3.52 -45.28
CA CYS A 196 -68.53 3.51 -46.67
C CYS A 196 -66.99 3.57 -46.86
N ALA A 197 -66.20 3.10 -45.88
CA ALA A 197 -64.74 3.26 -45.85
C ALA A 197 -64.02 2.65 -47.05
N ASP A 198 -64.46 1.48 -47.54
CA ASP A 198 -63.84 0.82 -48.69
C ASP A 198 -64.19 1.51 -50.00
N LEU A 199 -65.45 1.89 -50.19
CA LEU A 199 -65.87 2.74 -51.31
C LEU A 199 -65.15 4.11 -51.28
N GLN A 200 -64.86 4.66 -50.09
CA GLN A 200 -64.07 5.88 -49.92
C GLN A 200 -62.58 5.68 -50.29
N ARG A 201 -61.99 4.52 -49.98
CA ARG A 201 -60.65 4.15 -50.45
C ARG A 201 -60.62 4.02 -51.97
N GLU A 202 -61.61 3.34 -52.54
CA GLU A 202 -61.68 3.00 -53.96
C GLU A 202 -61.97 4.23 -54.85
N ILE A 203 -62.89 5.11 -54.47
CA ILE A 203 -63.15 6.36 -55.21
C ILE A 203 -61.93 7.29 -55.21
N LEU A 204 -61.22 7.42 -54.06
CA LEU A 204 -60.02 8.23 -53.94
C LEU A 204 -58.82 7.63 -54.70
N LYS A 205 -58.75 6.30 -54.82
CA LYS A 205 -57.80 5.62 -55.69
C LYS A 205 -58.12 5.92 -57.16
N CYS A 206 -59.38 5.71 -57.58
CA CYS A 206 -59.80 5.91 -58.97
C CYS A 206 -59.51 7.33 -59.47
N TYR A 207 -59.84 8.38 -58.71
CA TYR A 207 -59.56 9.77 -59.09
C TYR A 207 -58.06 10.10 -59.15
N ARG A 208 -57.21 9.40 -58.39
CA ARG A 208 -55.74 9.54 -58.45
C ARG A 208 -55.16 8.90 -59.71
N GLU A 209 -55.76 7.80 -60.15
CA GLU A 209 -55.35 7.04 -61.34
C GLU A 209 -55.94 7.63 -62.65
N ASN A 210 -57.04 8.38 -62.57
CA ASN A 210 -57.77 8.96 -63.70
C ASN A 210 -57.79 10.51 -63.64
N THR A 211 -56.62 11.13 -63.49
CA THR A 211 -56.49 12.60 -63.48
C THR A 211 -57.00 13.21 -64.80
N GLY A 212 -57.76 14.31 -64.70
CA GLY A 212 -58.47 14.93 -65.84
C GLY A 212 -59.69 14.14 -66.37
N HIS A 213 -59.80 12.84 -66.07
CA HIS A 213 -60.80 11.92 -66.62
C HIS A 213 -61.75 11.40 -65.54
N THR A 214 -62.22 12.29 -64.67
CA THR A 214 -63.02 11.96 -63.47
C THR A 214 -64.32 11.22 -63.79
N LEU A 215 -64.89 11.39 -64.98
CA LEU A 215 -66.09 10.67 -65.43
C LEU A 215 -65.89 9.15 -65.55
N SER A 216 -64.65 8.66 -65.74
CA SER A 216 -64.33 7.22 -65.66
C SER A 216 -64.64 6.63 -64.28
N CYS A 217 -64.56 7.45 -63.23
CA CYS A 217 -64.89 7.06 -61.85
C CYS A 217 -66.37 7.28 -61.49
N SER A 218 -67.23 7.67 -62.43
CA SER A 218 -68.66 7.92 -62.19
C SER A 218 -69.36 6.75 -61.49
N LYS A 219 -69.13 5.51 -61.94
CA LYS A 219 -69.74 4.30 -61.34
C LYS A 219 -69.39 4.12 -59.86
N ILE A 220 -68.12 4.27 -59.48
CA ILE A 220 -67.70 4.16 -58.07
C ILE A 220 -68.15 5.37 -57.25
N ALA A 221 -68.23 6.56 -57.86
CA ALA A 221 -68.78 7.75 -57.22
C ALA A 221 -70.28 7.61 -56.90
N SER A 222 -71.07 7.06 -57.81
CA SER A 222 -72.50 6.75 -57.56
C SER A 222 -72.67 5.74 -56.42
N LEU A 223 -71.88 4.67 -56.40
CA LEU A 223 -71.94 3.66 -55.32
C LEU A 223 -71.56 4.24 -53.95
N TYR A 224 -70.50 5.07 -53.89
CA TYR A 224 -70.13 5.77 -52.66
C TYR A 224 -71.23 6.74 -52.19
N LEU A 225 -71.81 7.53 -53.10
CA LEU A 225 -72.88 8.47 -52.78
C LEU A 225 -74.16 7.76 -52.31
N GLN A 226 -74.50 6.62 -52.93
CA GLN A 226 -75.61 5.76 -52.50
C GLN A 226 -75.39 5.25 -51.08
N CYS A 227 -74.24 4.63 -50.80
CA CYS A 227 -73.88 4.17 -49.46
C CYS A 227 -73.97 5.29 -48.41
N VAL A 228 -73.43 6.48 -48.71
CA VAL A 228 -73.50 7.64 -47.79
C VAL A 228 -74.94 8.11 -47.58
N THR A 229 -75.81 8.01 -48.59
CA THR A 229 -77.22 8.41 -48.52
C THR A 229 -78.04 7.41 -47.69
N GLU A 230 -77.86 6.11 -47.92
CA GLU A 230 -78.48 5.03 -47.16
C GLU A 230 -78.03 5.07 -45.68
N ALA A 231 -76.74 5.25 -45.43
CA ALA A 231 -76.16 5.39 -44.09
C ALA A 231 -76.54 6.69 -43.35
N ARG A 232 -77.11 7.68 -44.06
CA ARG A 232 -77.78 8.85 -43.46
C ARG A 232 -79.23 8.52 -43.13
N GLN A 233 -79.98 7.97 -44.10
CA GLN A 233 -81.40 7.64 -43.92
C GLN A 233 -81.63 6.63 -42.78
N SER A 234 -80.75 5.64 -42.61
CA SER A 234 -80.84 4.65 -41.52
C SER A 234 -80.59 5.22 -40.13
N LYS A 235 -79.97 6.42 -40.03
CA LYS A 235 -79.77 7.13 -38.75
C LYS A 235 -80.86 8.16 -38.45
N THR A 236 -81.64 8.57 -39.45
CA THR A 236 -82.72 9.56 -39.31
C THR A 236 -84.10 8.94 -39.13
N ARG A 237 -84.22 7.61 -39.26
CA ARG A 237 -85.44 6.88 -38.84
C ARG A 237 -85.29 6.51 -37.36
N PRO A 238 -86.21 6.92 -36.47
CA PRO A 238 -86.42 6.22 -35.22
C PRO A 238 -86.75 4.75 -35.57
N GLY A 239 -86.17 3.81 -34.83
CA GLY A 239 -86.55 2.40 -34.95
C GLY A 239 -87.77 2.10 -34.09
N ASP A 240 -88.65 1.23 -34.61
CA ASP A 240 -89.56 0.42 -33.81
C ASP A 240 -88.78 -0.62 -32.97
#